data_AF-A0A9P9GFG0-F1
#
_entry.id   AF-A0A9P9GFG0-F1
#
_cell.length_a   1.000
_cell.length_b   1.000
_cell.length_c   1.000
_cell.angle_alpha   90.00
_cell.angle_beta   90.00
_cell.angle_gamma   90.00
#
_symmetry.space_group_name_H-M   'P 1'
#
loop_
_entity.id
_entity.type
_entity.pdbx_description
1 polymer ?
#
loop_
_entity_poly.entity_id
_entity_poly.type
_entity_poly.pdbx_seq_one_letter_code
_entity_poly.pdbx_strand_id
1 'polypeptide(L)'
;MLFPSVAVSACTDALIEAPFLPGAEILSLDASPVLNYTQTASSAFNFNHPTIQATGVDFYNVTITYTHPGQGDESVGGGSYVTGRFFISYQTMTGAIAEGYVTSSKS
;
A
#
# COMPACT_ATOMS: atom_id res chain seq x y z
N MET A 1 -14.96 -8.16 16.94
CA MET A 1 -14.89 -6.75 16.51
C MET A 1 -15.24 -6.73 15.02
N LEU A 2 -16.32 -6.05 14.64
CA LEU A 2 -16.61 -5.79 13.22
C LEU A 2 -15.87 -4.50 12.87
N PHE A 3 -14.91 -4.58 11.95
CA PHE A 3 -14.30 -3.39 11.38
C PHE A 3 -15.34 -2.69 10.50
N PRO A 4 -15.47 -1.35 10.56
CA PRO A 4 -16.35 -0.63 9.64
C PRO A 4 -15.90 -0.90 8.20
N SER A 5 -16.80 -1.42 7.36
CA SER A 5 -16.54 -1.58 5.93
C SER A 5 -16.55 -0.20 5.28
N VAL A 6 -15.41 0.26 4.79
CA VAL A 6 -15.34 1.50 4.01
C VAL A 6 -15.93 1.23 2.62
N ALA A 7 -16.86 2.08 2.19
CA ALA A 7 -17.49 1.92 0.88
C ALA A 7 -16.45 2.02 -0.24
N VAL A 8 -16.50 1.14 -1.24
CA VAL A 8 -15.57 1.19 -2.40
C VAL A 8 -15.58 2.55 -3.10
N SER A 9 -16.71 3.26 -3.07
CA SER A 9 -16.85 4.63 -3.58
C SER A 9 -16.02 5.68 -2.82
N ALA A 10 -15.51 5.36 -1.63
CA ALA A 10 -14.58 6.20 -0.89
C ALA A 10 -13.12 6.00 -1.31
N CYS A 11 -12.83 5.03 -2.18
CA CYS A 11 -11.51 4.76 -2.72
C CYS A 11 -11.23 5.61 -3.96
N THR A 12 -11.18 6.93 -3.77
CA THR A 12 -10.84 7.88 -4.83
C THR A 12 -9.85 8.89 -4.30
N ASP A 13 -8.85 9.25 -5.10
CA ASP A 13 -7.89 10.32 -4.83
C ASP A 13 -8.57 11.64 -4.44
N ALA A 14 -9.72 11.95 -5.06
CA ALA A 14 -10.54 13.13 -4.77
C ALA A 14 -11.03 13.26 -3.31
N LEU A 15 -11.02 12.16 -2.54
CA LEU A 15 -11.43 12.14 -1.13
C LEU A 15 -10.22 12.10 -0.17
N ILE A 16 -9.00 12.00 -0.71
CA ILE A 16 -7.76 11.97 0.07
C ILE A 16 -7.12 13.35 -0.04
N GLU A 17 -7.24 14.15 1.02
CA GLU A 17 -6.48 15.40 1.10
C GLU A 17 -4.98 15.08 1.04
N ALA A 18 -4.26 15.79 0.16
CA ALA A 18 -2.82 15.57 0.00
C ALA A 18 -2.13 15.75 1.35
N PRO A 19 -1.38 14.73 1.84
CA PRO A 19 -0.79 14.78 3.17
C PRO A 19 0.32 15.83 3.21
N PHE A 20 0.42 16.54 4.34
CA PHE A 20 1.55 17.41 4.60
C PHE A 20 2.79 16.58 4.95
N LEU A 21 3.82 16.64 4.11
CA LEU A 21 5.09 15.93 4.30
C LEU A 21 6.24 16.96 4.39
N PRO A 22 6.77 17.28 5.58
CA PRO A 22 7.85 18.24 5.73
C PRO A 22 9.08 17.88 4.90
N GLY A 23 9.59 18.84 4.13
CA GLY A 23 10.78 18.64 3.29
C GLY A 23 10.51 17.89 1.97
N ALA A 24 9.25 17.58 1.67
CA ALA A 24 8.83 17.03 0.39
C ALA A 24 7.62 17.80 -0.16
N GLU A 25 7.53 17.87 -1.48
CA GLU A 25 6.37 18.37 -2.20
C GLU A 25 5.66 17.19 -2.86
N ILE A 26 4.35 17.07 -2.63
CA ILE A 26 3.53 16.03 -3.26
C ILE A 26 3.23 16.46 -4.70
N LEU A 27 3.66 15.65 -5.66
CA LEU A 27 3.45 15.88 -7.09
C LEU A 27 2.13 15.27 -7.57
N SER A 28 1.78 14.08 -7.08
CA SER A 28 0.52 13.42 -7.40
C SER A 28 0.12 12.41 -6.33
N LEU A 29 -1.18 12.12 -6.27
CA LEU A 29 -1.77 11.07 -5.47
C LEU A 29 -2.79 10.33 -6.34
N ASP A 30 -2.70 9.01 -6.38
CA ASP A 30 -3.66 8.13 -7.03
C ASP A 30 -4.17 7.11 -6.00
N ALA A 31 -5.46 6.80 -6.05
CA ALA A 31 -6.06 5.79 -5.20
C ALA A 31 -7.07 4.97 -5.98
N SER A 32 -6.87 3.65 -5.98
CA SER A 32 -7.74 2.71 -6.67
C SER A 32 -8.07 1.49 -5.80
N PRO A 33 -9.33 1.00 -5.84
CA PRO A 33 -9.72 -0.15 -5.05
C PRO A 33 -9.13 -1.43 -5.64
N VAL A 34 -8.61 -2.29 -4.77
CA VAL A 34 -8.23 -3.65 -5.10
C VAL A 34 -9.22 -4.57 -4.40
N LEU A 35 -10.02 -5.29 -5.20
CA LEU A 35 -11.08 -6.16 -4.71
C LEU A 35 -10.72 -7.63 -4.90
N ASN A 36 -11.21 -8.47 -3.98
CA ASN A 36 -11.05 -9.91 -4.00
C ASN A 36 -9.58 -10.36 -4.10
N TYR A 37 -8.68 -9.62 -3.42
CA TYR A 37 -7.27 -9.93 -3.41
C TYR A 37 -7.01 -11.25 -2.70
N THR A 38 -6.40 -12.18 -3.42
CA THR A 38 -6.06 -13.51 -2.91
C THR A 38 -4.62 -13.86 -3.27
N GLN A 39 -3.76 -13.97 -2.26
CA GLN A 39 -2.33 -14.26 -2.40
C GLN A 39 -1.80 -14.96 -1.16
N THR A 40 -0.69 -15.68 -1.32
CA THR A 40 -0.02 -16.37 -0.21
C THR A 40 1.34 -15.75 0.11
N ALA A 41 1.53 -15.42 1.38
CA ALA A 41 2.81 -15.11 1.99
C ALA A 41 3.41 -16.39 2.56
N SER A 42 4.40 -16.99 1.89
CA SER A 42 5.09 -18.18 2.38
C SER A 42 6.00 -17.84 3.56
N SER A 43 6.02 -18.69 4.59
CA SER A 43 6.98 -18.57 5.70
C SER A 43 8.45 -18.58 5.26
N ALA A 44 8.75 -19.09 4.06
CA ALA A 44 10.09 -19.02 3.48
C ALA A 44 10.56 -17.58 3.19
N PHE A 45 9.63 -16.65 3.02
CA PHE A 45 9.88 -15.26 2.63
C PHE A 45 9.17 -14.24 3.53
N ASN A 46 8.30 -14.68 4.43
CA ASN A 46 7.69 -13.87 5.48
C ASN A 46 8.40 -14.16 6.82
N PHE A 47 9.61 -13.62 6.97
CA PHE A 47 10.51 -13.97 8.08
C PHE A 47 9.86 -13.78 9.45
N ASN A 48 10.00 -14.79 10.32
CA ASN A 48 9.41 -14.85 11.66
C ASN A 48 7.88 -14.98 11.70
N HIS A 49 7.24 -15.20 10.56
CA HIS A 49 5.80 -15.45 10.47
C HIS A 49 5.52 -16.83 9.83
N PRO A 50 4.38 -17.47 10.16
CA PRO A 50 3.93 -18.65 9.44
C PRO A 50 3.52 -18.29 7.99
N THR A 51 3.21 -19.32 7.20
CA THR A 51 2.55 -19.09 5.92
C THR A 51 1.17 -18.52 6.16
N ILE A 52 0.88 -17.36 5.57
CA ILE A 52 -0.37 -16.62 5.71
C ILE A 52 -1.01 -16.48 4.33
N GLN A 53 -2.33 -16.62 4.25
CA GLN A 53 -3.09 -16.41 3.02
C GLN A 53 -4.02 -15.21 3.17
N ALA A 54 -3.84 -14.22 2.29
CA ALA A 54 -4.89 -13.25 2.02
C ALA A 54 -5.92 -13.95 1.13
N THR A 55 -7.20 -13.96 1.52
CA THR A 55 -8.29 -14.57 0.74
C THR A 55 -9.46 -13.61 0.69
N GLY A 56 -9.79 -13.14 -0.51
CA GLY A 56 -10.90 -12.22 -0.73
C GLY A 56 -10.75 -10.89 0.02
N VAL A 57 -9.52 -10.38 0.18
CA VAL A 57 -9.29 -9.13 0.89
C VAL A 57 -9.54 -7.95 -0.04
N ASP A 58 -10.27 -6.96 0.45
CA ASP A 58 -10.49 -5.71 -0.25
C ASP A 58 -9.67 -4.60 0.42
N PHE A 59 -8.90 -3.84 -0.35
CA PHE A 59 -8.09 -2.73 0.17
C PHE A 59 -7.92 -1.61 -0.85
N TYR A 60 -7.39 -0.48 -0.38
CA TYR A 60 -7.13 0.70 -1.21
C TYR A 60 -5.66 0.74 -1.57
N ASN A 61 -5.36 0.71 -2.86
CA ASN A 61 -4.02 0.94 -3.34
C ASN A 61 -3.82 2.44 -3.55
N VAL A 62 -3.07 3.08 -2.65
CA VAL A 62 -2.74 4.50 -2.72
C VAL A 62 -1.28 4.65 -3.17
N THR A 63 -1.05 5.41 -4.23
CA THR A 63 0.28 5.76 -4.74
C THR A 63 0.47 7.27 -4.64
N ILE A 64 1.61 7.69 -4.10
CA ILE A 64 2.00 9.09 -3.91
C ILE A 64 3.34 9.31 -4.60
N THR A 65 3.41 10.31 -5.47
CA THR A 65 4.66 10.79 -6.03
C THR A 65 5.05 12.08 -5.34
N TYR A 66 6.31 12.19 -4.93
CA TYR A 66 6.84 13.37 -4.24
C TYR A 66 8.28 13.68 -4.63
N THR A 67 8.69 14.93 -4.40
CA THR A 67 10.04 15.44 -4.67
C THR A 67 10.58 16.21 -3.46
N HIS A 68 11.89 16.30 -3.28
CA HIS A 68 12.45 17.28 -2.34
C HIS A 68 12.49 18.67 -3.01
N PRO A 69 11.99 19.74 -2.35
CA PRO A 69 11.97 21.07 -2.94
C PRO A 69 13.36 21.52 -3.40
N GLY A 70 13.47 21.85 -4.69
CA GLY A 70 14.70 22.35 -5.31
C GLY A 70 15.76 21.29 -5.63
N GLN A 71 15.50 20.00 -5.40
CA GLN A 71 16.44 18.92 -5.76
C GLN A 71 16.12 18.27 -7.11
N GLY A 72 14.88 18.37 -7.59
CA GLY A 72 14.47 17.83 -8.89
C GLY A 72 14.53 16.29 -8.94
N ASP A 73 14.49 15.62 -7.79
CA ASP A 73 14.36 14.18 -7.67
C ASP A 73 12.89 13.76 -7.65
N GLU A 74 12.58 12.57 -8.13
CA GLU A 74 11.21 12.03 -8.09
C GLU A 74 11.23 10.71 -7.33
N SER A 75 10.46 10.65 -6.25
CA SER A 75 10.27 9.45 -5.44
C SER A 75 8.81 9.01 -5.52
N VAL A 76 8.59 7.71 -5.75
CA VAL A 76 7.25 7.11 -5.69
C VAL A 76 7.17 6.25 -4.43
N GLY A 77 6.19 6.54 -3.57
CA GLY A 77 5.89 5.77 -2.37
C GLY A 77 4.39 5.59 -2.21
N GLY A 78 3.96 4.58 -1.46
CA GLY A 78 2.52 4.35 -1.28
C GLY A 78 2.21 3.01 -0.65
N GLY A 79 0.92 2.69 -0.50
CA GLY A 79 0.44 1.38 -0.06
C GLY A 79 0.42 0.31 -1.16
N SER A 80 1.13 0.56 -2.25
CA SER A 80 0.95 -0.17 -3.50
C SER A 80 1.63 -1.52 -3.54
N TYR A 81 0.86 -2.49 -4.05
CA TYR A 81 1.31 -3.80 -4.48
C TYR A 81 2.17 -3.80 -5.76
N VAL A 82 2.61 -2.62 -6.21
CA VAL A 82 3.39 -2.44 -7.44
C VAL A 82 4.73 -1.71 -7.19
N THR A 83 4.87 -1.00 -6.06
CA THR A 83 6.00 -0.10 -5.81
C THR A 83 7.03 -0.72 -4.88
N GLY A 84 7.83 -1.64 -5.41
CA GLY A 84 8.94 -2.27 -4.71
C GLY A 84 9.38 -3.53 -5.44
N ARG A 85 10.43 -3.43 -6.28
CA ARG A 85 10.88 -4.49 -7.21
C ARG A 85 11.47 -5.73 -6.52
N PHE A 86 11.22 -5.94 -5.23
CA PHE A 86 11.78 -7.05 -4.46
C PHE A 86 10.70 -7.99 -3.97
N PHE A 87 10.80 -9.24 -4.43
CA PHE A 87 9.83 -10.31 -4.19
C PHE A 87 9.48 -10.50 -2.69
N ILE A 88 10.45 -10.33 -1.80
CA ILE A 88 10.24 -10.48 -0.35
C ILE A 88 9.30 -9.39 0.19
N SER A 89 9.38 -8.17 -0.32
CA SER A 89 8.48 -7.08 0.11
C SER A 89 7.02 -7.39 -0.21
N TYR A 90 6.74 -8.08 -1.33
CA TYR A 90 5.39 -8.56 -1.60
C TYR A 90 4.97 -9.66 -0.63
N GLN A 91 5.87 -10.54 -0.23
CA GLN A 91 5.51 -11.61 0.71
C GLN A 91 5.15 -11.04 2.09
N THR A 92 5.92 -10.06 2.57
CA THR A 92 5.63 -9.38 3.84
C THR A 92 4.38 -8.51 3.75
N MET A 93 4.15 -7.82 2.63
CA MET A 93 2.93 -7.03 2.43
C MET A 93 1.67 -7.91 2.34
N THR A 94 1.70 -9.05 1.62
CA THR A 94 0.57 -10.02 1.63
C THR A 94 0.27 -10.44 3.05
N GLY A 95 1.29 -10.82 3.82
CA GLY A 95 1.11 -11.28 5.21
C GLY A 95 0.50 -10.20 6.09
N ALA A 96 1.02 -8.97 6.01
CA ALA A 96 0.50 -7.85 6.79
C ALA A 96 -0.94 -7.48 6.42
N ILE A 97 -1.29 -7.42 5.13
CA ILE A 97 -2.66 -7.15 4.67
C ILE A 97 -3.62 -8.26 5.11
N ALA A 98 -3.21 -9.53 5.02
CA ALA A 98 -4.02 -10.66 5.47
C ALA A 98 -4.31 -10.62 6.98
N GLU A 99 -3.40 -10.06 7.76
CA GLU A 99 -3.54 -9.85 9.20
C GLU A 99 -4.24 -8.50 9.54
N GLY A 100 -4.69 -7.75 8.54
CA GLY A 100 -5.46 -6.51 8.70
C GLY A 100 -4.63 -5.24 8.92
N TYR A 101 -3.32 -5.27 8.65
CA TYR A 101 -2.45 -4.10 8.75
C TYR A 101 -2.42 -3.27 7.46
N VAL A 102 -2.21 -1.96 7.62
CA VAL A 102 -1.87 -1.06 6.52
C VAL A 102 -0.39 -1.24 6.17
N THR A 103 -0.09 -1.37 4.88
CA THR A 103 1.28 -1.53 4.38
C THR A 103 1.69 -0.33 3.55
N SER A 104 2.98 -0.01 3.54
CA SER A 104 3.56 1.02 2.67
C SER A 104 4.92 0.57 2.14
N SER A 105 5.25 0.99 0.94
CA SER A 105 6.50 0.71 0.24
C SER A 105 6.98 1.96 -0.51
N LYS A 106 8.29 2.01 -0.79
CA LYS A 106 8.95 3.04 -1.58
C LYS A 106 9.80 2.35 -2.65
N SER A 107 9.76 2.85 -3.89
CA SER A 107 10.63 2.38 -4.99
C SER A 107 11.72 3.40 -5.32
#